data_AF-X1C075-F1
#
_entry.id   AF-X1C075-F1
#
_cell.length_a   1.000
_cell.length_b   1.000
_cell.length_c   1.000
_cell.angle_alpha   90.00
_cell.angle_beta   90.00
_cell.angle_gamma   90.00
#
_symmetry.space_group_name_H-M   'P 1'
#
loop_
_entity.id
_entity.type
_entity.pdbx_description
1 polymer ?
#
loop_
_entity_poly.entity_id
_entity_poly.type
_entity_poly.pdbx_seq_one_letter_code
_entity_poly.pdbx_strand_id
1 'polypeptide(L)'
;MRFGPHISMGIGCFSIIILYGPFQPIGPFSICLSMTMSIFGDMAANLVGRKFGRNKIRKTKKTYEGLFAGMSVAYVSGVITLLLFSQLYAINLMILILLPLVGTIIIGILDFLDLDVDDNLTYNFTLSTILFFISIFILA
;
A
#
# COMPACT_ATOMS: atom_id res chain seq x y z
N MET A 1 -0.43 18.89 13.28
CA MET A 1 -1.24 19.54 12.23
C MET A 1 -1.67 18.48 11.24
N ARG A 2 -2.96 18.31 10.98
CA ARG A 2 -3.43 17.44 9.89
C ARG A 2 -3.50 18.29 8.64
N PHE A 3 -2.62 18.03 7.67
CA PHE A 3 -2.70 18.64 6.35
C PHE A 3 -4.00 18.20 5.67
N GLY A 4 -4.49 18.98 4.70
CA GLY A 4 -5.62 18.52 3.89
C GLY A 4 -5.27 17.20 3.18
N PRO A 5 -6.22 16.28 2.94
CA PRO A 5 -5.93 14.95 2.40
C PRO A 5 -5.16 15.00 1.07
N HIS A 6 -5.52 15.95 0.20
CA HIS A 6 -4.84 16.16 -1.07
C HIS A 6 -3.38 16.62 -0.93
N ILE A 7 -3.09 17.46 0.08
CA ILE A 7 -1.74 17.96 0.35
C ILE A 7 -0.88 16.83 0.91
N SER A 8 -1.43 16.07 1.86
CA SER A 8 -0.76 14.92 2.47
C SER A 8 -0.43 13.83 1.44
N MET A 9 -1.40 13.49 0.59
CA MET A 9 -1.21 12.57 -0.53
C MET A 9 -0.16 13.07 -1.52
N GLY A 10 -0.21 14.37 -1.87
CA GLY A 10 0.80 14.98 -2.74
C GLY A 10 2.20 14.88 -2.16
N ILE A 11 2.39 15.27 -0.90
CA ILE A 11 3.69 15.17 -0.20
C ILE A 11 4.16 13.71 -0.15
N GLY A 12 3.27 12.77 0.19
CA GLY A 12 3.57 11.35 0.19
C GLY A 12 4.07 10.85 -1.16
N CYS A 13 3.37 11.19 -2.24
CA CYS A 13 3.75 10.81 -3.60
C CYS A 13 5.08 11.42 -4.04
N PHE A 14 5.26 12.74 -3.87
CA PHE A 14 6.49 13.40 -4.30
C PHE A 14 7.71 12.94 -3.50
N SER A 15 7.54 12.69 -2.18
CA SER A 15 8.65 12.23 -1.34
C SER A 15 9.21 10.87 -1.81
N ILE A 16 8.34 9.91 -2.10
CA ILE A 16 8.76 8.58 -2.55
C ILE A 16 9.32 8.60 -3.98
N ILE A 17 8.80 9.48 -4.86
CA ILE A 17 9.33 9.68 -6.21
C ILE A 17 10.76 10.25 -6.16
N ILE A 18 11.00 11.25 -5.32
CA ILE A 18 12.32 11.86 -5.17
C ILE A 18 13.32 10.86 -4.57
N LEU A 19 12.91 10.08 -3.58
CA LEU A 19 13.78 9.12 -2.89
C LEU A 19 14.11 7.89 -3.76
N TYR A 20 13.10 7.28 -4.38
CA TYR A 20 13.26 5.99 -5.04
C TYR A 20 13.26 6.06 -6.57
N GLY A 21 12.67 7.11 -7.16
CA GLY A 21 12.60 7.28 -8.61
C GLY A 21 13.94 7.17 -9.36
N PRO A 22 15.07 7.67 -8.82
CA PRO A 22 16.38 7.53 -9.49
C PRO A 22 16.88 6.09 -9.64
N PHE A 23 16.40 5.14 -8.83
CA PHE A 23 16.88 3.75 -8.80
C PHE A 23 16.15 2.87 -9.83
N GLN A 24 16.36 3.10 -11.11
CA GLN A 24 15.67 2.34 -12.16
C GLN A 24 16.24 0.92 -12.33
N PRO A 25 15.39 -0.10 -12.60
CA PRO A 25 13.93 -0.07 -12.72
C PRO A 25 13.18 -0.29 -11.38
N ILE A 26 13.89 -0.63 -10.31
CA ILE A 26 13.33 -1.09 -9.02
C ILE A 26 12.51 0.01 -8.31
N GLY A 27 12.97 1.25 -8.37
CA GLY A 27 12.33 2.40 -7.76
C GLY A 27 10.92 2.66 -8.28
N PRO A 28 10.74 2.94 -9.59
CA PRO A 28 9.41 3.12 -10.19
C PRO A 28 8.48 1.93 -9.94
N PHE A 29 9.02 0.70 -9.98
CA PHE A 29 8.28 -0.52 -9.70
C PHE A 29 7.70 -0.53 -8.27
N SER A 30 8.55 -0.29 -7.26
CA SER A 30 8.11 -0.29 -5.86
C SER A 30 7.16 0.87 -5.55
N ILE A 31 7.37 2.06 -6.16
CA ILE A 31 6.47 3.21 -6.01
C ILE A 31 5.07 2.90 -6.56
N CYS A 32 4.98 2.38 -7.79
CA CYS A 32 3.70 2.05 -8.41
C CYS A 32 2.96 0.97 -7.63
N LEU A 33 3.68 -0.06 -7.16
CA LEU A 33 3.09 -1.11 -6.34
C LEU A 33 2.56 -0.55 -5.01
N SER A 34 3.36 0.25 -4.28
CA SER A 34 2.94 0.80 -2.99
C SER A 34 1.73 1.72 -3.12
N MET A 35 1.71 2.60 -4.13
CA MET A 35 0.62 3.57 -4.32
C MET A 35 -0.69 2.89 -4.70
N THR A 36 -0.65 1.92 -5.61
CA THR A 36 -1.88 1.22 -6.04
C THR A 36 -2.49 0.46 -4.87
N MET A 37 -1.67 -0.29 -4.14
CA MET A 37 -2.13 -1.04 -2.97
C MET A 37 -2.68 -0.14 -1.86
N SER A 38 -2.01 0.98 -1.56
CA SER A 38 -2.44 1.89 -0.49
C SER A 38 -3.77 2.58 -0.82
N ILE A 39 -3.92 3.11 -2.03
CA ILE A 39 -5.11 3.86 -2.46
C ILE A 39 -6.33 2.93 -2.54
N PHE A 40 -6.21 1.79 -3.24
CA PHE A 40 -7.34 0.89 -3.41
C PHE A 40 -7.68 0.15 -2.11
N GLY A 41 -6.67 -0.19 -1.29
CA GLY A 41 -6.85 -0.76 0.04
C GLY A 41 -7.62 0.17 0.97
N ASP A 42 -7.18 1.42 1.13
CA ASP A 42 -7.84 2.39 2.00
C ASP A 42 -9.25 2.74 1.51
N MET A 43 -9.44 2.88 0.20
CA MET A 43 -10.77 3.11 -0.39
C MET A 43 -11.72 1.96 -0.06
N ALA A 44 -11.29 0.70 -0.22
CA ALA A 44 -12.09 -0.47 0.08
C ALA A 44 -12.39 -0.59 1.58
N ALA A 45 -11.40 -0.35 2.44
CA ALA A 45 -11.58 -0.38 3.89
C ALA A 45 -12.61 0.65 4.36
N ASN A 46 -12.54 1.86 3.83
CA ASN A 46 -13.48 2.92 4.15
C ASN A 46 -14.89 2.66 3.60
N LEU A 47 -15.00 2.16 2.37
CA LEU A 47 -16.30 1.89 1.74
C LEU A 47 -17.03 0.72 2.43
N VAL A 48 -16.32 -0.40 2.65
CA VAL A 48 -16.90 -1.57 3.33
C VAL A 48 -17.10 -1.29 4.81
N GLY A 49 -16.14 -0.65 5.46
CA GLY A 49 -16.23 -0.34 6.89
C GLY A 49 -17.38 0.61 7.22
N ARG A 50 -17.72 1.57 6.35
CA ARG A 50 -18.88 2.45 6.56
C ARG A 50 -20.21 1.80 6.22
N LYS A 51 -20.26 0.93 5.19
CA LYS A 51 -21.52 0.33 4.71
C LYS A 51 -21.90 -0.95 5.44
N PHE A 52 -20.92 -1.78 5.77
CA PHE A 52 -21.11 -3.12 6.33
C PHE A 52 -20.42 -3.33 7.68
N GLY A 53 -19.64 -2.36 8.16
CA GLY A 53 -18.89 -2.48 9.40
C GLY A 53 -19.80 -2.61 10.63
N ARG A 54 -19.69 -3.75 11.30
CA ARG A 54 -20.45 -4.07 12.54
C ARG A 54 -19.51 -4.20 13.71
N ASN A 55 -18.40 -4.90 13.51
CA ASN A 55 -17.43 -5.19 14.57
C ASN A 55 -16.32 -4.14 14.58
N LYS A 56 -16.39 -3.22 15.54
CA LYS A 56 -15.38 -2.17 15.69
C LYS A 56 -14.06 -2.74 16.20
N ILE A 57 -12.96 -2.15 15.73
CA ILE A 57 -11.62 -2.44 16.21
C ILE A 57 -11.38 -1.57 17.46
N ARG A 58 -11.25 -2.20 18.62
CA ARG A 58 -10.98 -1.52 19.91
C ARG A 58 -12.00 -0.38 20.16
N LYS A 59 -11.51 0.81 20.56
CA LYS A 59 -12.30 2.04 20.76
C LYS A 59 -12.22 3.00 19.56
N THR A 60 -11.83 2.53 18.37
CA THR A 60 -11.69 3.39 17.18
C THR A 60 -12.95 3.36 16.33
N LYS A 61 -12.97 4.17 15.27
CA LYS A 61 -14.05 4.18 14.27
C LYS A 61 -13.84 3.11 13.19
N LYS A 62 -12.70 2.41 13.17
CA LYS A 62 -12.37 1.36 12.21
C LYS A 62 -13.09 0.05 12.55
N THR A 63 -13.31 -0.80 11.55
CA THR A 63 -14.05 -2.06 11.70
C THR A 63 -13.26 -3.22 11.10
N TYR A 64 -13.40 -4.41 11.69
CA TYR A 64 -12.70 -5.60 11.20
C TYR A 64 -13.12 -5.95 9.77
N GLU A 65 -14.39 -5.74 9.42
CA GLU A 65 -14.89 -5.95 8.06
C GLU A 65 -14.22 -5.01 7.05
N GLY A 66 -14.03 -3.75 7.44
CA GLY A 66 -13.26 -2.78 6.65
C GLY A 66 -11.81 -3.21 6.48
N LEU A 67 -11.14 -3.61 7.56
CA LEU A 67 -9.74 -4.05 7.51
C LEU A 67 -9.53 -5.25 6.58
N PHE A 68 -10.37 -6.30 6.71
CA PHE A 68 -10.27 -7.47 5.82
C PHE A 68 -10.58 -7.12 4.37
N ALA A 69 -11.56 -6.24 4.12
CA ALA A 69 -11.84 -5.77 2.78
C ALA A 69 -10.66 -4.99 2.18
N GLY A 70 -10.08 -4.05 2.95
CA GLY A 70 -8.90 -3.29 2.54
C GLY A 70 -7.71 -4.18 2.21
N MET A 71 -7.39 -5.15 3.08
CA MET A 71 -6.33 -6.12 2.83
C MET A 71 -6.61 -6.95 1.57
N SER A 72 -7.83 -7.43 1.37
CA SER A 72 -8.16 -8.24 0.18
C SER A 72 -8.00 -7.45 -1.12
N VAL A 73 -8.49 -6.21 -1.15
CA VAL A 73 -8.42 -5.36 -2.34
C VAL A 73 -6.99 -4.90 -2.59
N ALA A 74 -6.23 -4.56 -1.55
CA ALA A 74 -4.82 -4.23 -1.68
C ALA A 74 -3.99 -5.38 -2.28
N TYR A 75 -4.30 -6.62 -1.91
CA TYR A 75 -3.60 -7.79 -2.46
C TYR A 75 -3.91 -7.95 -3.95
N VAL A 76 -5.20 -7.93 -4.29
CA VAL A 76 -5.67 -8.06 -5.68
C VAL A 76 -5.12 -6.92 -6.54
N SER A 77 -5.14 -5.68 -6.07
CA SER A 77 -4.58 -4.55 -6.80
C SER A 77 -3.07 -4.71 -7.01
N GLY A 78 -2.32 -5.14 -5.98
CA GLY A 78 -0.88 -5.37 -6.09
C GLY A 78 -0.54 -6.46 -7.11
N VAL A 79 -1.28 -7.58 -7.10
CA VAL A 79 -1.12 -8.66 -8.08
C VAL A 79 -1.42 -8.16 -9.50
N ILE A 80 -2.50 -7.40 -9.69
CA ILE A 80 -2.86 -6.82 -11.00
C ILE A 80 -1.73 -5.89 -11.48
N THR A 81 -1.21 -5.03 -10.61
CA THR A 81 -0.10 -4.14 -10.95
C THR A 81 1.14 -4.92 -11.38
N LEU A 82 1.51 -5.97 -10.65
CA LEU A 82 2.64 -6.82 -11.04
C LEU A 82 2.40 -7.60 -12.33
N LEU A 83 1.18 -8.07 -12.58
CA LEU A 83 0.82 -8.71 -13.84
C LEU A 83 1.00 -7.76 -15.03
N LEU A 84 0.60 -6.49 -14.88
CA LEU A 84 0.85 -5.47 -15.92
C LEU A 84 2.35 -5.25 -16.14
N PHE A 85 3.15 -5.19 -15.08
CA PHE A 85 4.61 -5.06 -15.21
C PHE A 85 5.27 -6.32 -15.79
N SER A 86 4.70 -7.51 -15.59
CA SER A 86 5.25 -8.75 -16.13
C SER A 86 5.25 -8.81 -17.66
N GLN A 87 4.47 -7.95 -18.33
CA GLN A 87 4.50 -7.77 -19.78
C GLN A 87 5.73 -7.00 -20.26
N LEU A 88 6.35 -6.19 -19.39
CA LEU A 88 7.49 -5.33 -19.70
C LEU A 88 8.80 -5.88 -19.12
N TYR A 89 8.73 -6.61 -18.00
CA TYR A 89 9.89 -7.14 -17.27
C TYR A 89 9.69 -8.62 -16.95
N ALA A 90 10.79 -9.38 -16.92
CA ALA A 90 10.75 -10.80 -16.52
C ALA A 90 10.55 -10.94 -15.01
N ILE A 91 9.28 -10.98 -14.58
CA ILE A 91 8.91 -11.13 -13.17
C ILE A 91 8.70 -12.62 -12.84
N ASN A 92 9.40 -13.10 -11.82
CA ASN A 92 9.22 -14.45 -11.30
C ASN A 92 7.84 -14.60 -10.62
N LEU A 93 7.19 -15.75 -10.79
CA LEU A 93 5.91 -16.08 -10.16
C LEU A 93 5.99 -15.99 -8.62
N MET A 94 7.15 -16.26 -8.02
CA MET A 94 7.38 -16.02 -6.58
C MET A 94 7.24 -14.54 -6.20
N ILE A 95 7.79 -13.64 -7.00
CA ILE A 95 7.66 -12.19 -6.79
C ILE A 95 6.21 -11.75 -6.90
N LEU A 96 5.51 -12.27 -7.92
CA LEU A 96 4.10 -11.95 -8.20
C LEU A 96 3.18 -12.17 -6.99
N ILE A 97 3.48 -13.17 -6.16
CA ILE A 97 2.69 -13.53 -4.99
C ILE A 97 3.24 -12.88 -3.73
N LEU A 98 4.55 -12.92 -3.54
CA LEU A 98 5.19 -12.59 -2.25
C LEU A 98 5.22 -11.08 -1.98
N LEU A 99 5.50 -10.25 -3.00
CA LEU A 99 5.55 -8.80 -2.84
C LEU A 99 4.18 -8.20 -2.45
N PRO A 100 3.06 -8.54 -3.12
CA PRO A 100 1.73 -8.09 -2.72
C PRO A 100 1.30 -8.65 -1.36
N LEU A 101 1.71 -9.88 -1.02
CA LEU A 101 1.42 -10.47 0.29
C LEU A 101 2.11 -9.68 1.42
N VAL A 102 3.38 -9.31 1.25
CA VAL A 102 4.08 -8.48 2.23
C VAL A 102 3.45 -7.10 2.34
N GLY A 103 3.17 -6.45 1.19
CA GLY A 103 2.54 -5.13 1.17
C GLY A 103 1.18 -5.10 1.89
N THR A 104 0.38 -6.16 1.74
CA THR A 104 -0.93 -6.25 2.41
C THR A 104 -0.85 -6.49 3.90
N ILE A 105 0.11 -7.28 4.36
CA ILE A 105 0.37 -7.43 5.81
C ILE A 105 0.74 -6.07 6.40
N ILE A 106 1.62 -5.31 5.74
CA ILE A 106 2.03 -3.99 6.20
C ILE A 106 0.84 -3.03 6.26
N ILE A 107 0.02 -2.95 5.20
CA ILE A 107 -1.22 -2.14 5.20
C ILE A 107 -2.12 -2.55 6.35
N GLY A 108 -2.38 -3.85 6.53
CA GLY A 108 -3.24 -4.34 7.60
C GLY A 108 -2.71 -3.99 9.00
N ILE A 109 -1.39 -4.05 9.22
CA ILE A 109 -0.77 -3.65 10.49
C ILE A 109 -0.92 -2.14 10.72
N LEU A 110 -0.64 -1.31 9.72
CA LEU A 110 -0.76 0.15 9.82
C LEU A 110 -2.22 0.56 10.09
N ASP A 111 -3.16 -0.06 9.38
CA ASP A 111 -4.59 0.19 9.52
C ASP A 111 -5.11 -0.24 10.90
N PHE A 112 -4.58 -1.36 11.44
CA PHE A 112 -4.90 -1.84 12.78
C PHE A 112 -4.30 -0.97 13.91
N LEU A 113 -3.11 -0.42 13.70
CA LEU A 113 -2.44 0.44 14.69
C LEU A 113 -3.15 1.79 14.86
N ASP A 114 -3.84 2.27 13.81
CA ASP A 114 -4.57 3.55 13.80
C ASP A 114 -3.69 4.71 14.29
N LEU A 115 -2.57 4.92 13.61
CA LEU A 115 -1.58 5.95 13.96
C LEU A 115 -2.20 7.36 13.83
N ASP A 116 -1.72 8.30 14.65
CA ASP A 116 -2.21 9.70 14.61
C ASP A 116 -1.78 10.48 13.35
N VAL A 117 -0.86 9.92 12.57
CA VAL A 117 -0.34 10.46 11.31
C VAL A 117 -1.32 10.15 10.17
N ASP A 118 -1.35 11.00 9.14
CA ASP A 118 -2.24 10.81 8.00
C ASP A 118 -1.87 9.54 7.21
N ASP A 119 -2.83 8.63 7.07
CA ASP A 119 -2.70 7.35 6.36
C ASP A 119 -2.16 7.53 4.93
N ASN A 120 -2.53 8.63 4.25
CA ASN A 120 -2.06 8.92 2.88
C ASN A 120 -0.54 9.17 2.80
N LEU A 121 0.05 9.67 3.89
CA LEU A 121 1.49 9.87 3.99
C LEU A 121 2.15 8.60 4.50
N THR A 122 1.62 8.05 5.59
CA THR A 122 2.22 6.90 6.27
C THR A 122 2.24 5.67 5.40
N TYR A 123 1.14 5.33 4.72
CA TYR A 123 1.07 4.12 3.89
C TYR A 123 2.05 4.23 2.73
N ASN A 124 2.00 5.33 1.98
CA ASN A 124 2.89 5.52 0.82
C ASN A 124 4.36 5.48 1.23
N PHE A 125 4.75 6.17 2.30
CA PHE A 125 6.14 6.19 2.73
C PHE A 125 6.58 4.81 3.24
N THR A 126 5.87 4.22 4.20
CA THR A 126 6.30 2.95 4.83
C THR A 126 6.21 1.74 3.90
N LEU A 127 5.21 1.67 3.02
CA LEU A 127 5.10 0.59 2.05
C LEU A 127 6.19 0.69 0.99
N SER A 128 6.39 1.88 0.42
CA SER A 128 7.41 2.08 -0.61
C SER A 128 8.81 1.76 -0.08
N THR A 129 9.14 2.18 1.15
CA THR A 129 10.44 1.87 1.76
C THR A 129 10.66 0.37 1.92
N ILE A 130 9.70 -0.35 2.49
CA ILE A 130 9.84 -1.79 2.74
C ILE A 130 9.86 -2.57 1.43
N LEU A 131 8.93 -2.26 0.50
CA LEU A 131 8.89 -2.90 -0.81
C LEU A 131 10.16 -2.59 -1.63
N PHE A 132 10.73 -1.40 -1.52
CA PHE A 132 12.00 -1.06 -2.19
C PHE A 132 13.16 -1.93 -1.71
N PHE A 133 13.36 -2.07 -0.39
CA PHE A 133 14.43 -2.93 0.13
C PHE A 133 14.21 -4.39 -0.23
N ILE A 134 12.97 -4.90 -0.11
CA ILE A 134 12.63 -6.28 -0.50
C ILE A 134 12.90 -6.49 -2.00
N SER A 135 12.49 -5.56 -2.85
CA SER A 135 12.75 -5.63 -4.29
C SER A 135 14.24 -5.61 -4.59
N ILE A 136 15.07 -4.84 -3.87
CA ILE A 136 16.53 -4.91 -4.01
C ILE A 136 17.04 -6.32 -3.67
N PHE A 137 16.63 -6.91 -2.54
CA PHE A 137 17.12 -8.23 -2.15
C PHE A 137 16.69 -9.36 -3.07
N ILE A 138 15.59 -9.19 -3.82
CA ILE A 138 15.05 -10.24 -4.70
C ILE A 138 15.48 -10.05 -6.16
N LEU A 139 15.69 -8.80 -6.61
CA LEU A 139 16.01 -8.47 -8.01
C LEU A 139 17.49 -8.11 -8.25
N ALA A 140 18.28 -7.83 -7.21
CA ALA A 140 19.74 -7.65 -7.31
C ALA A 140 20.47 -8.99 -7.25
#